data_AF-A0A1C5BGW6-F1
#
_entry.id   AF-A0A1C5BGW6-F1
#
_cell.length_a   1.000
_cell.length_b   1.000
_cell.length_c   1.000
_cell.angle_alpha   90.00
_cell.angle_beta   90.00
_cell.angle_gamma   90.00
#
_symmetry.space_group_name_H-M   'P 1'
#
loop_
_entity.id
_entity.type
_entity.pdbx_description
1 polymer ?
#
loop_
_entity_poly.entity_id
_entity_poly.type
_entity_poly.pdbx_seq_one_letter_code
_entity_poly.pdbx_strand_id
1 'polypeptide(L)' 'MILCAFAAPHDPASGTDHDRCRDRGKAQTQALPRLARNRISIRFAMLRDGTCYEHTP' A
#
# COMPACT_ATOMS: atom_id res chain seq x y z
N MET A 1 4.08 -40.53 5.88
CA MET A 1 3.89 -40.28 4.44
C MET A 1 2.85 -39.17 4.33
N ILE A 2 3.27 -37.96 3.95
CA ILE A 2 2.48 -36.72 4.08
C ILE A 2 1.79 -36.41 2.75
N LEU A 3 0.47 -36.27 2.76
CA LEU A 3 -0.33 -35.82 1.63
C LEU A 3 -0.23 -34.28 1.54
N CYS A 4 0.54 -33.77 0.58
CA CYS A 4 0.47 -32.37 0.17
C CYS A 4 0.02 -32.33 -1.30
N ALA A 5 -1.30 -32.25 -1.51
CA ALA A 5 -1.89 -32.04 -2.83
C ALA A 5 -1.83 -30.54 -3.19
N PHE A 6 -0.65 -30.08 -3.63
CA PHE A 6 -0.49 -28.74 -4.22
C PHE A 6 -0.76 -28.84 -5.72
N ALA A 7 -2.03 -28.95 -6.09
CA ALA A 7 -2.46 -28.91 -7.48
C ALA A 7 -3.86 -28.30 -7.57
N ALA A 8 -3.95 -26.99 -7.31
CA ALA A 8 -5.05 -26.21 -7.87
C ALA A 8 -4.68 -25.90 -9.33
N PRO A 9 -5.44 -26.39 -10.33
CA PRO A 9 -5.16 -26.08 -11.72
C PRO A 9 -5.36 -24.58 -11.94
N HIS A 10 -4.29 -23.91 -12.35
CA HIS A 10 -4.29 -22.49 -12.71
C HIS A 10 -5.13 -22.31 -13.98
N ASP A 11 -6.42 -22.08 -13.83
CA ASP A 11 -7.30 -21.66 -14.90
C ASP A 11 -6.84 -20.26 -15.39
N PRO A 12 -6.34 -20.11 -16.62
CA PRO A 12 -5.82 -18.85 -17.13
C PRO A 12 -6.90 -17.77 -17.27
N ALA A 13 -8.20 -18.13 -17.19
CA ALA A 13 -9.29 -17.17 -17.17
C ALA A 13 -9.42 -16.42 -15.83
N SER A 14 -8.91 -16.99 -14.72
CA SER A 14 -9.05 -16.43 -13.37
C SER A 14 -7.92 -15.45 -12.99
N GLY A 15 -6.83 -15.43 -13.76
CA GLY A 15 -5.70 -14.52 -13.54
C GLY A 15 -6.04 -13.05 -13.83
N THR A 16 -6.86 -12.79 -14.84
CA THR A 16 -7.26 -11.43 -15.23
C THR A 16 -8.15 -10.75 -14.19
N ASP A 17 -9.02 -11.51 -13.51
CA ASP A 17 -9.82 -11.00 -12.39
C ASP A 17 -8.99 -10.86 -11.11
N HIS A 18 -8.02 -11.74 -10.87
CA HIS A 18 -7.11 -11.62 -9.74
C HIS A 18 -6.17 -10.40 -9.87
N ASP A 19 -5.65 -10.14 -11.07
CA ASP A 19 -4.84 -8.96 -11.36
C ASP A 19 -5.65 -7.67 -11.30
N ARG A 20 -6.92 -7.69 -11.74
CA ARG A 20 -7.85 -6.56 -11.55
C ARG A 20 -8.11 -6.26 -10.07
N CYS A 21 -8.23 -7.29 -9.23
CA CYS A 21 -8.32 -7.14 -7.78
C CYS A 21 -7.00 -6.62 -7.17
N ARG A 22 -5.85 -7.06 -7.70
CA ARG A 22 -4.52 -6.59 -7.28
C ARG A 22 -4.33 -5.10 -7.57
N ASP A 23 -4.69 -4.64 -8.77
CA ASP A 23 -4.56 -3.22 -9.16
C ASP A 23 -5.56 -2.32 -8.43
N ARG A 24 -6.81 -2.77 -8.21
CA ARG A 24 -7.76 -2.05 -7.35
C ARG A 24 -7.28 -1.94 -5.90
N GLY A 25 -6.65 -2.99 -5.37
CA GLY A 25 -6.05 -2.99 -4.04
C GLY A 25 -4.87 -2.04 -3.91
N LYS A 26 -4.13 -1.78 -4.99
CA LYS A 26 -2.96 -0.88 -4.99
C LYS A 26 -3.37 0.56 -4.74
N ALA A 27 -4.42 1.07 -5.38
CA ALA A 27 -4.81 2.47 -5.21
C ALA A 27 -5.19 2.82 -3.76
N GLN A 28 -5.97 1.96 -3.10
CA GLN A 28 -6.40 2.19 -1.72
C GLN A 28 -5.30 1.85 -0.70
N THR A 29 -4.52 0.78 -0.94
CA THR A 29 -3.39 0.41 -0.08
C THR A 29 -2.23 1.39 -0.19
N GLN A 30 -2.07 2.08 -1.33
CA GLN A 30 -1.02 3.10 -1.52
C GLN A 30 -1.38 4.46 -0.93
N ALA A 31 -2.66 4.72 -0.64
CA ALA A 31 -3.08 5.98 -0.03
C ALA A 31 -2.47 6.16 1.37
N LEU A 32 -2.44 5.10 2.19
CA LEU A 32 -1.89 5.15 3.55
C LEU A 32 -0.36 5.36 3.58
N PRO A 33 0.47 4.60 2.83
CA PRO A 33 1.90 4.86 2.69
C PRO A 33 2.19 6.25 2.11
N ARG A 34 1.41 6.71 1.12
CA ARG A 34 1.58 8.06 0.55
C ARG A 34 1.33 9.14 1.58
N LEU A 35 0.27 9.00 2.37
CA LEU A 35 -0.04 9.92 3.47
C LEU A 35 1.05 9.88 4.56
N ALA A 36 1.49 8.70 4.98
CA ALA A 36 2.55 8.53 5.97
C ALA A 36 3.86 9.19 5.49
N ARG A 37 4.23 8.98 4.22
CA ARG A 37 5.44 9.56 3.62
C ARG A 37 5.36 11.09 3.54
N ASN A 38 4.20 11.64 3.18
CA ASN A 38 3.98 13.09 3.20
C ASN A 38 4.14 13.66 4.63
N ARG A 39 3.53 13.04 5.64
CA ARG A 39 3.64 13.46 7.04
C ARG A 39 5.08 13.43 7.57
N ILE A 40 5.84 12.37 7.26
CA ILE A 40 7.25 12.26 7.64
C ILE A 40 8.08 13.35 6.95
N SER A 41 7.84 13.60 5.66
CA SER A 41 8.54 14.64 4.92
C SER A 41 8.30 16.04 5.49
N ILE A 42 7.05 16.36 5.86
CA ILE A 42 6.71 17.65 6.47
C ILE A 42 7.40 17.79 7.83
N ARG A 43 7.33 16.76 8.69
CA ARG A 43 8.00 16.79 9.99
C ARG A 43 9.51 16.92 9.87
N PHE A 44 10.12 16.30 8.86
CA PHE A 44 11.55 16.44 8.58
C PHE A 44 11.90 17.86 8.12
N ALA A 45 11.10 18.46 7.24
CA ALA A 45 11.27 19.85 6.83
C ALA A 45 11.15 20.81 8.03
N MET A 46 10.14 20.61 8.87
CA MET A 46 9.95 21.38 10.11
C MET A 46 11.14 21.29 11.06
N LEU A 47 11.72 20.10 11.25
CA LEU A 47 12.90 19.92 12.08
C LEU A 47 14.13 20.62 11.48
N ARG A 48 14.27 20.62 10.15
CA ARG A 48 15.35 21.32 9.44
C ARG A 48 15.23 22.83 9.56
N ASP A 49 14.02 23.35 9.40
CA ASP A 49 13.76 24.79 9.34
C ASP A 49 13.55 25.39 10.75
N GLY A 50 13.47 24.55 11.79
CA GLY A 50 13.24 24.95 13.18
C GLY A 50 11.81 25.45 13.43
N THR A 51 10.88 25.18 12.52
CA THR A 51 9.50 25.67 12.58
C THR A 51 8.59 24.64 13.25
N CYS A 52 7.77 25.06 14.22
CA CYS A 52 6.75 24.20 14.82
C CYS A 52 5.51 24.10 13.93
N TYR A 53 4.84 22.95 13.96
CA TYR A 53 3.53 22.79 13.31
C TYR A 53 2.48 23.61 14.06
N GLU A 54 1.81 24.52 13.35
CA GLU A 54 0.71 25.32 13.89
C GLU A 54 -0.60 24.84 13.28
N HIS A 55 -1.47 24.26 14.10
CA HIS A 55 -2.77 23.76 13.64
C HIS A 55 -3.76 24.92 13.59
N THR A 56 -3.93 25.52 12.42
CA THR A 56 -4.96 26.55 12.21
C THR A 56 -6.34 25.88 12.09
N PRO A 57 -7.34 26.30 12.91
CA PRO A 57 -8.67 25.68 12.94
C PRO A 57 -9.49 25.94 11.66
#